data_AF-A0A7Y5KEZ7-F1
#
_entry.id   AF-A0A7Y5KEZ7-F1
#
_cell.length_a   1.000
_cell.length_b   1.000
_cell.length_c   1.000
_cell.angle_alpha   90.00
_cell.angle_beta   90.00
_cell.angle_gamma   90.00
#
_symmetry.space_group_name_H-M   'P 1'
#
loop_
_entity.id
_entity.type
_entity.pdbx_description
1 polymer ?
#
loop_
_entity_poly.entity_id
_entity_poly.type
_entity_poly.pdbx_seq_one_letter_code
_entity_poly.pdbx_strand_id
1 'polypeptide(L)'
;MIPIYSELFSHEAEVTSENEKILHVVDAVVPACAKDAHCIHDRSDDCEALPDAHFAAGHQFIVRQTGARHLYFDGKNQGFDFFTRRARSKWAYNVERIHQNRIRKRTYDCGALRVSLEKNGKSSRLVVMKGRDGGYCWLLYYFKDCRSTKQAVELPLKGYGLRWKIEEVHREIKVDYKLEAMRVERY
;
A
#
# COMPACT_ATOMS: atom_id res chain seq x y z
N MET A 1 5.41 -11.75 -18.03
CA MET A 1 4.05 -11.54 -17.46
C MET A 1 3.40 -10.38 -18.19
N ILE A 2 2.12 -10.39 -18.57
CA ILE A 2 1.50 -9.26 -19.30
C ILE A 2 0.67 -8.40 -18.33
N PRO A 3 0.92 -7.08 -18.21
CA PRO A 3 0.11 -6.20 -17.38
C PRO A 3 -1.28 -5.99 -18.00
N ILE A 4 -2.30 -5.89 -17.15
CA ILE A 4 -3.69 -5.59 -17.59
C ILE A 4 -3.80 -4.16 -18.12
N TYR A 5 -2.95 -3.25 -17.63
CA TYR A 5 -2.94 -1.84 -17.99
C TYR A 5 -1.51 -1.30 -18.00
N SER A 6 -1.21 -0.44 -18.97
CA SER A 6 0.04 0.31 -19.05
C SER A 6 -0.22 1.63 -19.77
N GLU A 7 0.18 2.74 -19.16
CA GLU A 7 0.11 4.09 -19.71
C GLU A 7 1.40 4.82 -19.31
N LEU A 8 1.89 5.71 -20.17
CA LEU A 8 2.95 6.66 -19.81
C LEU A 8 2.32 7.93 -19.28
N PHE A 9 2.84 8.42 -18.16
CA PHE A 9 2.39 9.67 -17.54
C PHE A 9 3.58 10.61 -17.36
N SER A 10 3.39 11.91 -17.65
CA SER A 10 4.37 12.95 -17.36
C SER A 10 3.71 14.21 -16.84
N HIS A 11 4.11 14.61 -15.62
CA HIS A 11 3.71 15.90 -15.04
C HIS A 11 4.13 17.12 -15.86
N GLU A 12 5.18 17.00 -16.69
CA GLU A 12 5.62 18.10 -17.56
C GLU A 12 4.76 18.23 -18.82
N ALA A 13 4.12 17.13 -19.24
CA ALA A 13 3.35 17.09 -20.48
C ALA A 13 1.83 17.15 -20.24
N GLU A 14 1.37 16.87 -19.03
CA GLU A 14 -0.04 16.72 -18.69
C GLU A 14 -0.44 17.63 -17.52
N VAL A 15 -1.67 18.13 -17.55
CA VAL A 15 -2.24 19.00 -16.51
C VAL A 15 -2.82 18.18 -15.34
N THR A 16 -3.06 16.89 -15.58
CA THR A 16 -3.69 15.97 -14.63
C THR A 16 -2.76 15.68 -13.44
N SER A 17 -3.33 15.60 -12.24
CA SER A 17 -2.55 15.21 -11.06
C SER A 17 -2.20 13.72 -11.08
N GLU A 18 -1.10 13.33 -10.41
CA GLU A 18 -0.72 11.92 -10.26
C GLU A 18 -1.83 11.10 -9.58
N ASN A 19 -2.46 11.65 -8.53
CA ASN A 19 -3.56 11.01 -7.84
C ASN A 19 -4.75 10.74 -8.77
N GLU A 20 -5.11 11.71 -9.60
CA GLU A 20 -6.20 11.56 -10.57
C GLU A 20 -5.89 10.49 -11.62
N LYS A 21 -4.64 10.41 -12.08
CA LYS A 21 -4.20 9.31 -12.96
C LYS A 21 -4.26 7.96 -12.26
N ILE A 22 -3.78 7.84 -11.03
CA ILE A 22 -3.86 6.60 -10.26
C ILE A 22 -5.32 6.15 -10.12
N LEU A 23 -6.23 7.07 -9.80
CA LEU A 23 -7.66 6.76 -9.67
C LEU A 23 -8.28 6.35 -11.01
N HIS A 24 -7.94 7.02 -12.10
CA HIS A 24 -8.35 6.62 -13.44
C HIS A 24 -7.91 5.18 -13.79
N VAL A 25 -6.67 4.82 -13.46
CA VAL A 25 -6.17 3.45 -13.65
C VAL A 25 -6.93 2.45 -12.79
N VAL A 26 -7.19 2.80 -11.53
CA VAL A 26 -7.99 1.95 -10.62
C VAL A 26 -9.38 1.70 -11.21
N ASP A 27 -10.05 2.73 -11.68
CA ASP A 27 -11.40 2.63 -12.26
C ASP A 27 -11.41 1.82 -13.56
N ALA A 28 -10.33 1.87 -14.35
CA ALA A 28 -10.18 1.07 -15.55
C ALA A 28 -9.89 -0.43 -15.26
N VAL A 29 -9.10 -0.72 -14.22
CA VAL A 29 -8.57 -2.07 -13.95
C VAL A 29 -9.46 -2.87 -13.00
N VAL A 30 -9.99 -2.26 -11.94
CA VAL A 30 -10.75 -2.98 -10.90
C VAL A 30 -11.96 -3.73 -11.47
N PRO A 31 -12.76 -3.19 -12.43
CA PRO A 31 -13.87 -3.92 -13.03
C PRO A 31 -13.46 -5.19 -13.79
N ALA A 32 -12.23 -5.25 -14.29
CA ALA A 32 -11.67 -6.40 -14.98
C ALA A 32 -11.05 -7.44 -14.01
N CYS A 33 -10.89 -7.09 -12.73
CA CYS A 33 -10.35 -7.94 -11.69
C CYS A 33 -11.45 -8.74 -10.96
N ALA A 34 -11.02 -9.65 -10.08
CA ALA A 34 -11.95 -10.33 -9.17
C ALA A 34 -12.65 -9.33 -8.23
N LYS A 35 -13.89 -9.65 -7.81
CA LYS A 35 -14.74 -8.78 -6.97
C LYS A 35 -14.11 -8.37 -5.64
N ASP A 36 -13.09 -9.11 -5.19
CA ASP A 36 -12.35 -8.92 -3.95
C ASP A 36 -10.93 -8.37 -4.17
N ALA A 37 -10.65 -7.77 -5.34
CA ALA A 37 -9.36 -7.14 -5.63
C ALA A 37 -8.96 -6.12 -4.55
N HIS A 38 -7.66 -6.10 -4.22
CA HIS A 38 -7.07 -5.16 -3.27
C HIS A 38 -6.17 -4.18 -4.00
N CYS A 39 -6.44 -2.87 -3.89
CA CYS A 39 -5.56 -1.82 -4.38
C CYS A 39 -4.39 -1.62 -3.41
N ILE A 40 -3.15 -1.72 -3.88
CA ILE A 40 -1.95 -1.67 -3.02
C ILE A 40 -1.12 -0.46 -3.41
N HIS A 41 -0.89 0.41 -2.43
CA HIS A 41 -0.23 1.71 -2.60
C HIS A 41 1.00 1.81 -1.70
N ASP A 42 2.09 2.38 -2.21
CA ASP A 42 3.32 2.56 -1.44
C ASP A 42 3.34 3.92 -0.71
N ARG A 43 4.44 4.25 -0.04
CA ARG A 43 4.57 5.47 0.77
C ARG A 43 4.45 6.77 -0.03
N SER A 44 4.81 6.77 -1.32
CA SER A 44 4.62 7.93 -2.20
C SER A 44 3.14 8.32 -2.31
N ASP A 45 2.27 7.33 -2.14
CA ASP A 45 0.84 7.42 -2.38
C ASP A 45 0.08 7.68 -1.06
N ASP A 46 0.80 7.99 0.04
CA ASP A 46 0.22 8.31 1.33
C ASP A 46 -0.36 9.75 1.34
N CYS A 47 -1.39 9.96 0.53
CA CYS A 47 -2.19 11.18 0.46
C CYS A 47 -3.62 10.93 1.00
N GLU A 48 -4.38 11.98 1.30
CA GLU A 48 -5.79 11.84 1.75
C GLU A 48 -6.72 11.41 0.61
N ALA A 49 -6.48 11.93 -0.60
CA ALA A 49 -7.33 11.72 -1.76
C ALA A 49 -7.52 10.23 -2.13
N LEU A 50 -6.46 9.42 -2.06
CA LEU A 50 -6.53 8.02 -2.48
C LEU A 50 -7.41 7.16 -1.54
N PRO A 51 -7.15 7.08 -0.22
CA PRO A 51 -8.05 6.38 0.70
C PRO A 51 -9.51 6.84 0.60
N ASP A 52 -9.77 8.15 0.49
CA ASP A 52 -11.13 8.69 0.43
C ASP A 52 -11.85 8.25 -0.85
N ALA A 53 -11.16 8.30 -2.00
CA ALA A 53 -11.69 7.79 -3.26
C ALA A 53 -11.98 6.28 -3.20
N HIS A 54 -11.06 5.47 -2.66
CA HIS A 54 -11.30 4.03 -2.48
C HIS A 54 -12.49 3.78 -1.56
N PHE A 55 -12.61 4.54 -0.48
CA PHE A 55 -13.77 4.47 0.40
C PHE A 55 -15.07 4.84 -0.28
N ALA A 56 -15.09 5.87 -1.12
CA ALA A 56 -16.25 6.31 -1.87
C ALA A 56 -16.70 5.23 -2.88
N ALA A 57 -15.75 4.63 -3.59
CA ALA A 57 -15.99 3.55 -4.55
C ALA A 57 -16.24 2.18 -3.89
N GLY A 58 -16.01 2.04 -2.58
CA GLY A 58 -16.14 0.76 -1.88
C GLY A 58 -15.05 -0.25 -2.27
N HIS A 59 -13.90 0.24 -2.73
CA HIS A 59 -12.72 -0.55 -3.03
C HIS A 59 -12.00 -0.98 -1.76
N GLN A 60 -11.39 -2.16 -1.82
CA GLN A 60 -10.54 -2.67 -0.77
C GLN A 60 -9.11 -2.22 -1.03
N PHE A 61 -8.41 -1.71 -0.02
CA PHE A 61 -7.09 -1.11 -0.24
C PHE A 61 -6.12 -1.37 0.90
N ILE A 62 -4.83 -1.24 0.59
CA ILE A 62 -3.71 -1.15 1.52
C ILE A 62 -2.86 0.05 1.09
N VAL A 63 -2.60 0.98 1.99
CA VAL A 63 -1.68 2.10 1.79
C VAL A 63 -0.61 2.04 2.86
N ARG A 64 0.66 1.97 2.45
CA ARG A 64 1.75 2.08 3.41
C ARG A 64 1.93 3.53 3.84
N GLN A 65 1.87 3.75 5.14
CA GLN A 65 1.91 5.09 5.70
C GLN A 65 3.35 5.55 5.91
N THR A 66 3.58 6.85 5.70
CA THR A 66 4.80 7.57 6.01
C THR A 66 4.96 7.83 7.51
N GLY A 67 3.82 7.94 8.21
CA GLY A 67 3.75 8.29 9.63
C GLY A 67 3.65 9.79 9.91
N ALA A 68 3.57 10.64 8.87
CA ALA A 68 3.50 12.09 9.01
C ALA A 68 2.08 12.61 9.36
N ARG A 69 1.04 11.90 8.93
CA ARG A 69 -0.35 12.26 9.20
C ARG A 69 -0.80 11.82 10.60
N HIS A 70 -1.96 12.31 11.02
CA HIS A 70 -2.66 11.80 12.19
C HIS A 70 -3.83 10.92 11.76
N LEU A 71 -4.27 10.04 12.66
CA LEU A 71 -5.48 9.23 12.50
C LEU A 71 -6.32 9.34 13.75
N TYR A 72 -7.62 9.11 13.61
CA TYR A 72 -8.53 9.08 14.73
C TYR A 72 -8.58 7.70 15.35
N PHE A 73 -8.41 7.68 16.68
CA PHE A 73 -8.61 6.51 17.52
C PHE A 73 -9.58 6.89 18.63
N ASP A 74 -10.74 6.23 18.66
CA ASP A 74 -11.77 6.49 19.66
C ASP A 74 -12.16 7.99 19.71
N GLY A 75 -12.35 8.59 18.53
CA GLY A 75 -12.71 10.00 18.35
C GLY A 75 -11.59 11.02 18.62
N LYS A 76 -10.39 10.57 19.01
CA LYS A 76 -9.24 11.44 19.30
C LYS A 76 -8.22 11.40 18.18
N ASN A 77 -7.73 12.56 17.76
CA ASN A 77 -6.70 12.67 16.74
C ASN A 77 -5.34 12.27 17.34
N GLN A 78 -4.64 11.30 16.74
CA GLN A 78 -3.43 10.70 17.27
C GLN A 78 -2.35 10.57 16.20
N GLY A 79 -1.09 10.81 16.56
CA GLY A 79 0.07 10.55 15.71
C GLY A 79 0.53 9.08 15.74
N PHE A 80 1.45 8.71 14.85
CA PHE A 80 1.91 7.33 14.70
C PHE A 80 2.71 6.76 15.88
N ASP A 81 3.32 7.62 16.70
CA ASP A 81 3.96 7.21 17.95
C ASP A 81 2.96 6.62 18.95
N PHE A 82 1.73 7.16 18.99
CA PHE A 82 0.66 6.61 19.82
C PHE A 82 0.32 5.20 19.36
N PHE A 83 0.07 5.00 18.05
CA PHE A 83 -0.28 3.70 17.50
C PHE A 83 0.82 2.66 17.70
N THR A 84 2.07 3.08 17.54
CA THR A 84 3.25 2.24 17.72
C THR A 84 3.36 1.70 19.15
N ARG A 85 3.05 2.51 20.16
CA ARG A 85 3.03 2.08 21.57
C ARG A 85 1.77 1.30 21.93
N ARG A 86 0.64 1.64 21.32
CA ARG A 86 -0.69 1.10 21.68
C ARG A 86 -0.98 -0.27 21.07
N ALA A 87 -0.44 -0.55 19.88
CA ALA A 87 -0.67 -1.78 19.16
C ALA A 87 -0.08 -2.95 19.95
N ARG A 88 -0.94 -3.90 20.35
CA ARG A 88 -0.48 -5.14 20.97
C ARG A 88 0.07 -6.05 19.88
N SER A 89 1.39 -6.17 19.79
CA SER A 89 2.04 -7.07 18.84
C SER A 89 1.94 -8.52 19.28
N LYS A 90 0.85 -9.19 18.88
CA LYS A 90 0.55 -10.58 19.25
C LYS A 90 1.21 -11.62 18.35
N TRP A 91 1.66 -11.22 17.16
CA TRP A 91 2.14 -12.14 16.14
C TRP A 91 3.53 -11.71 15.67
N ALA A 92 4.44 -12.68 15.55
CA ALA A 92 5.77 -12.46 15.00
C ALA A 92 5.86 -13.11 13.62
N TYR A 93 6.41 -12.39 12.65
CA TYR A 93 6.60 -12.88 11.28
C TYR A 93 8.07 -12.75 10.88
N ASN A 94 8.62 -13.82 10.31
CA ASN A 94 9.97 -13.83 9.78
C ASN A 94 9.93 -13.54 8.28
N VAL A 95 10.70 -12.55 7.86
CA VAL A 95 10.86 -12.15 6.47
C VAL A 95 12.30 -12.41 6.07
N GLU A 96 12.49 -13.16 5.00
CA GLU A 96 13.79 -13.39 4.40
C GLU A 96 13.97 -12.44 3.22
N ARG A 97 15.04 -11.66 3.24
CA ARG A 97 15.41 -10.77 2.15
C ARG A 97 16.74 -11.23 1.57
N ILE A 98 16.75 -11.49 0.27
CA ILE A 98 18.00 -11.68 -0.46
C ILE A 98 18.55 -10.30 -0.79
N HIS A 99 19.76 -10.01 -0.31
CA HIS A 99 20.48 -8.78 -0.64
C HIS A 99 21.94 -9.12 -0.91
N GLN A 100 22.45 -8.76 -2.09
CA GLN A 100 23.83 -9.06 -2.52
C GLN A 100 24.19 -10.55 -2.34
N ASN A 101 23.30 -11.44 -2.79
CA ASN A 101 23.45 -12.90 -2.68
C ASN A 101 23.56 -13.45 -1.23
N ARG A 102 23.19 -12.64 -0.22
CA ARG A 102 23.10 -13.06 1.18
C ARG A 102 21.66 -13.02 1.66
N ILE A 103 21.23 -14.07 2.34
CA ILE A 103 19.92 -14.13 2.99
C ILE A 103 20.02 -13.38 4.31
N ARG A 104 19.28 -12.29 4.45
CA ARG A 104 19.08 -11.58 5.72
C ARG A 104 17.69 -11.91 6.24
N LYS A 105 17.63 -12.53 7.41
CA LYS A 105 16.38 -12.78 8.12
C LYS A 105 16.05 -11.57 9.00
N ARG A 106 14.80 -11.13 8.98
CA ARG A 106 14.29 -10.11 9.88
C ARG A 106 12.99 -10.59 10.51
N THR A 107 12.84 -10.34 11.81
CA THR A 107 11.60 -10.64 12.52
C THR A 107 10.84 -9.35 12.79
N TYR A 108 9.55 -9.37 12.50
CA TYR A 108 8.63 -8.27 12.76
C TYR A 108 7.54 -8.70 13.74
N ASP A 109 7.38 -7.95 14.82
CA ASP A 109 6.28 -8.12 15.76
C ASP A 109 5.12 -7.20 15.35
N CYS A 110 3.99 -7.81 15.02
CA CYS A 110 2.88 -7.16 14.34
C CYS A 110 1.60 -7.16 15.19
N GLY A 111 0.86 -6.05 15.12
CA GLY A 111 -0.46 -5.89 15.71
C GLY A 111 -1.35 -5.02 14.83
N ALA A 112 -2.66 -5.02 15.08
CA ALA A 112 -3.62 -4.19 14.34
C ALA A 112 -4.51 -3.39 15.30
N LEU A 113 -4.84 -2.16 14.91
CA LEU A 113 -5.75 -1.27 15.61
C LEU A 113 -6.85 -0.82 14.64
N ARG A 114 -8.08 -0.62 15.13
CA ARG A 114 -9.11 0.08 14.36
C ARG A 114 -8.87 1.58 14.47
N VAL A 115 -8.98 2.27 13.35
CA VAL A 115 -8.74 3.72 13.21
C VAL A 115 -9.73 4.30 12.21
N SER A 116 -9.76 5.62 12.07
CA SER A 116 -10.43 6.32 10.97
C SER A 116 -9.57 7.50 10.52
N LEU A 117 -9.75 7.92 9.27
CA LEU A 117 -9.09 9.13 8.75
C LEU A 117 -9.72 10.41 9.32
N GLU A 118 -11.01 10.38 9.61
CA GLU A 118 -11.78 11.50 10.15
C GLU A 118 -12.43 11.18 11.49
N LYS A 119 -12.81 12.22 12.25
CA LYS A 119 -13.32 12.12 13.63
C LYS A 119 -14.56 11.24 13.80
N ASN A 120 -15.35 11.04 12.75
CA ASN A 120 -16.47 10.10 12.69
C ASN A 120 -16.54 9.40 11.32
N GLY A 121 -15.38 9.25 10.66
CA GLY A 121 -15.30 8.71 9.31
C GLY A 121 -15.46 7.19 9.26
N LYS A 122 -15.35 6.63 8.05
CA LYS A 122 -15.35 5.18 7.86
C LYS A 122 -14.21 4.53 8.64
N SER A 123 -14.51 3.42 9.31
CA SER A 123 -13.51 2.68 10.06
C SER A 123 -12.60 1.90 9.11
N SER A 124 -11.29 2.15 9.22
CA SER A 124 -10.20 1.35 8.67
C SER A 124 -9.44 0.65 9.79
N ARG A 125 -8.41 -0.09 9.42
CA ARG A 125 -7.47 -0.69 10.36
C ARG A 125 -6.05 -0.28 10.00
N LEU A 126 -5.23 -0.16 11.03
CA LEU A 126 -3.81 0.10 10.93
C LEU A 126 -3.05 -1.11 11.45
N VAL A 127 -2.29 -1.78 10.57
CA VAL A 127 -1.27 -2.74 11.01
C VAL A 127 -0.03 -1.96 11.41
N VAL A 128 0.48 -2.24 12.60
CA VAL A 128 1.77 -1.77 13.08
C VAL A 128 2.74 -2.95 13.04
N MET A 129 3.83 -2.81 12.30
CA MET A 129 4.93 -3.77 12.26
C MET A 129 6.14 -3.14 12.96
N LYS A 130 6.66 -3.81 13.98
CA LYS A 130 7.87 -3.40 14.68
C LYS A 130 9.00 -4.37 14.36
N GLY A 131 10.06 -3.87 13.72
CA GLY A 131 11.27 -4.68 13.51
C GLY A 131 11.99 -4.91 14.83
N ARG A 132 12.41 -6.15 15.10
CA ARG A 132 13.23 -6.43 16.31
C ARG A 132 14.61 -5.78 16.26
N ASP A 133 15.14 -5.60 15.05
CA ASP A 133 16.37 -4.86 14.79
C ASP A 133 16.15 -3.33 14.67
N GLY A 134 14.94 -2.86 15.02
CA GLY A 134 14.54 -1.47 14.89
C GLY A 134 13.72 -1.16 13.64
N GLY A 135 13.09 0.01 13.66
CA GLY A 135 12.23 0.53 12.60
C GLY A 135 10.77 0.07 12.70
N TYR A 136 9.91 0.86 12.05
CA TYR A 136 8.47 0.64 12.01
C TYR A 136 7.95 0.65 10.59
N CYS A 137 6.89 -0.10 10.35
CA CYS A 137 6.09 -0.02 9.14
C CYS A 137 4.63 -0.01 9.54
N TRP A 138 3.86 0.85 8.88
CA TRP A 138 2.44 0.97 9.15
C TRP A 138 1.65 0.79 7.86
N LEU A 139 0.66 -0.09 7.89
CA LEU A 139 -0.21 -0.37 6.75
C LEU A 139 -1.63 0.01 7.13
N LEU A 140 -2.12 1.11 6.56
CA LEU A 140 -3.51 1.50 6.63
C LEU A 140 -4.28 0.68 5.60
N TYR A 141 -5.36 0.03 5.99
CA TYR A 141 -6.12 -0.78 5.06
C TYR A 141 -7.60 -0.81 5.40
N TYR A 142 -8.39 -1.13 4.38
CA TYR A 142 -9.80 -1.41 4.49
C TYR A 142 -10.14 -2.65 3.67
N PHE A 143 -10.63 -3.69 4.35
CA PHE A 143 -11.19 -4.90 3.75
C PHE A 143 -12.61 -5.11 4.25
N LYS A 144 -13.50 -5.55 3.34
CA LYS A 144 -14.90 -5.84 3.64
C LYS A 144 -15.02 -6.99 4.63
N ASP A 145 -14.23 -8.03 4.41
CA ASP A 145 -14.24 -9.24 5.24
C ASP A 145 -12.91 -9.41 6.00
N CYS A 146 -12.97 -9.34 7.32
CA CYS A 146 -11.85 -9.69 8.19
C CYS A 146 -12.38 -10.41 9.43
N ARG A 147 -12.31 -11.75 9.41
CA ARG A 147 -13.04 -12.61 10.37
C ARG A 147 -12.31 -12.79 11.69
N SER A 148 -11.01 -12.51 11.74
CA SER A 148 -10.21 -12.64 12.96
C SER A 148 -9.17 -11.54 13.10
N THR A 149 -8.70 -11.34 14.33
CA THR A 149 -7.62 -10.39 14.61
C THR A 149 -6.28 -10.82 13.99
N LYS A 150 -6.07 -12.11 13.77
CA LYS A 150 -4.90 -12.64 13.06
C LYS A 150 -4.97 -12.33 11.56
N GLN A 151 -6.13 -12.56 10.93
CA GLN A 151 -6.37 -12.16 9.53
C GLN A 151 -6.19 -10.66 9.31
N ALA A 152 -6.57 -9.86 10.32
CA ALA A 152 -6.39 -8.40 10.30
C ALA A 152 -4.92 -7.97 10.20
N VAL A 153 -3.98 -8.87 10.45
CA VAL A 153 -2.55 -8.64 10.30
C VAL A 153 -2.01 -9.39 9.08
N GLU A 154 -2.38 -10.65 8.87
CA GLU A 154 -1.84 -11.46 7.78
C GLU A 154 -2.24 -10.98 6.39
N LEU A 155 -3.49 -10.53 6.20
CA LEU A 155 -3.96 -10.09 4.89
C LEU A 155 -3.21 -8.85 4.38
N PRO A 156 -3.06 -7.76 5.17
CA PRO A 156 -2.29 -6.60 4.73
C PRO A 156 -0.81 -6.92 4.52
N LEU A 157 -0.22 -7.76 5.37
CA LEU A 157 1.18 -8.19 5.21
C LEU A 157 1.40 -8.95 3.92
N LYS A 158 0.53 -9.93 3.62
CA LYS A 158 0.61 -10.71 2.38
C LYS A 158 0.38 -9.83 1.15
N GLY A 159 -0.65 -8.99 1.19
CA GLY A 159 -0.96 -8.05 0.11
C GLY A 159 0.21 -7.13 -0.18
N TYR A 160 0.64 -6.34 0.80
CA TYR A 160 1.76 -5.42 0.62
C TYR A 160 3.09 -6.14 0.30
N GLY A 161 3.28 -7.38 0.76
CA GLY A 161 4.41 -8.23 0.37
C GLY A 161 4.49 -8.49 -1.14
N LEU A 162 3.36 -8.52 -1.84
CA LEU A 162 3.30 -8.68 -3.30
C LEU A 162 3.60 -7.39 -4.06
N ARG A 163 3.66 -6.23 -3.40
CA ARG A 163 3.91 -4.92 -4.03
C ARG A 163 5.19 -4.93 -4.89
N TRP A 164 6.25 -5.60 -4.44
CA TRP A 164 7.51 -5.71 -5.19
C TRP A 164 7.36 -6.36 -6.58
N LYS A 165 6.27 -7.09 -6.84
CA LYS A 165 6.05 -7.74 -8.14
C LYS A 165 5.93 -6.73 -9.28
N ILE A 166 5.41 -5.52 -9.02
CA ILE A 166 5.33 -4.47 -10.05
C ILE A 166 6.72 -3.99 -10.49
N GLU A 167 7.70 -3.96 -9.57
CA GLU A 167 9.07 -3.58 -9.90
C GLU A 167 9.77 -4.64 -10.77
N GLU A 168 9.43 -5.92 -10.57
CA GLU A 168 9.88 -7.01 -11.43
C GLU A 168 9.31 -6.88 -12.84
N VAL A 169 8.01 -6.58 -12.95
CA VAL A 169 7.34 -6.30 -14.23
C VAL A 169 7.98 -5.09 -14.91
N HIS A 170 8.19 -3.97 -14.21
CA HIS A 170 8.86 -2.81 -14.79
C HIS A 170 10.29 -3.14 -15.26
N ARG A 171 11.02 -4.00 -14.54
CA ARG A 171 12.37 -4.43 -14.96
C ARG A 171 12.32 -5.31 -16.19
N GLU A 172 11.42 -6.30 -16.25
CA GLU A 172 11.19 -7.16 -17.42
C GLU A 172 10.86 -6.29 -18.64
N ILE A 173 9.91 -5.38 -18.51
CA ILE A 173 9.48 -4.53 -19.62
C ILE A 173 10.64 -3.61 -20.10
N LYS A 174 11.39 -2.99 -19.19
CA LYS A 174 12.53 -2.13 -19.53
C LYS A 174 13.64 -2.87 -20.26
N VAL A 175 13.97 -4.09 -19.81
CA VAL A 175 15.07 -4.90 -20.36
C VAL A 175 14.67 -5.56 -21.67
N ASP A 176 13.54 -6.27 -21.68
CA ASP A 176 13.16 -7.12 -22.80
C ASP A 176 12.67 -6.30 -24.00
N TYR A 177 11.89 -5.25 -23.76
CA TYR A 177 11.41 -4.35 -24.81
C TYR A 177 12.36 -3.18 -25.07
N LYS A 178 13.47 -3.09 -24.34
CA LYS A 178 14.45 -1.99 -24.44
C LYS A 178 13.79 -0.62 -24.43
N LEU A 179 12.75 -0.43 -23.59
CA LEU A 179 11.95 0.79 -23.56
C LEU A 179 12.81 2.05 -23.42
N GLU A 180 13.85 1.99 -22.59
CA GLU A 180 14.75 3.12 -22.34
C GLU A 180 15.72 3.39 -23.50
N ALA A 181 15.85 2.46 -24.46
CA ALA A 181 16.66 2.64 -25.66
C ALA A 181 15.85 3.18 -26.85
N MET A 182 14.52 3.18 -26.78
CA MET A 182 13.68 3.76 -27.83
C MET A 182 13.83 5.28 -27.84
N ARG A 183 14.21 5.83 -28.99
CA ARG A 183 14.31 7.27 -29.23
C ARG A 183 13.20 7.67 -30.18
N VAL A 184 12.17 8.29 -29.66
CA VAL A 184 11.09 8.85 -30.48
C VAL A 184 11.52 10.25 -30.89
N GLU A 185 11.55 10.54 -32.19
CA GLU A 185 11.77 11.91 -32.67
C GLU A 185 10.57 12.77 -32.24
N ARG A 186 10.85 13.95 -31.65
CA ARG A 186 9.82 14.95 -31.37
C ARG A 186 9.39 15.56 -32.70
N TYR A 187 8.12 15.40 -33.07
CA TYR A 187 7.47 16.16 -34.15
C TYR A 187 6.83 17.43 -33.60
#